data_AF-A0A2E3QIQ5-F1
#
_entry.id   AF-A0A2E3QIQ5-F1
#
_cell.length_a   1.000
_cell.length_b   1.000
_cell.length_c   1.000
_cell.angle_alpha   90.00
_cell.angle_beta   90.00
_cell.angle_gamma   90.00
#
_symmetry.space_group_name_H-M   'P 1'
#
loop_
_entity.id
_entity.type
_entity.pdbx_description
1 polymer ?
#
loop_
_entity_poly.entity_id
_entity_poly.type
_entity_poly.pdbx_seq_one_letter_code
_entity_poly.pdbx_strand_id
1 'polypeptide(L)'
;MLWAFIFFFVNSSRGEWITLEQVNPASQLIKGNWMSLKPVSPSTENGRTSSPLPDFSSFKNVKEKKEQFFQFMLPKIKLANTKIRAERERLQNILDRDKSDPISNDADKTFLATLKSKYRVSEKLDPSDALNALFSKIDEVPASLVLAQSANESGWGTSRFAIEARNMFGIWCFREGCGIKPLQRAEGKKYEVAKYNSIQESVEAYMLNINSHRAYRELRRIRSKTRADNGDPSGMALAEGLETYSARGEEYVKEIKQLIRVNKLQRFNS
;
A
#
# COMPACT_ATOMS: atom_id res chain seq x y z
N MET A 1 -14.31 -3.40 11.87
CA MET A 1 -12.99 -3.01 12.43
C MET A 1 -12.11 -2.50 11.29
N LEU A 2 -12.35 -1.24 10.90
CA LEU A 2 -11.59 -0.50 9.89
C LEU A 2 -10.27 -0.04 10.52
N TRP A 3 -9.16 -0.26 9.83
CA TRP A 3 -7.84 0.17 10.31
C TRP A 3 -7.08 0.85 9.16
N ALA A 4 -7.31 2.15 9.03
CA ALA A 4 -6.32 3.13 8.61
C ALA A 4 -6.75 4.51 9.12
N PHE A 5 -5.92 5.08 9.97
CA PHE A 5 -5.95 6.50 10.30
C PHE A 5 -4.76 7.14 9.58
N ILE A 6 -5.07 8.17 8.82
CA ILE A 6 -4.16 9.04 8.09
C ILE A 6 -4.33 10.43 8.68
N PHE A 7 -3.23 11.09 9.01
CA PHE A 7 -3.23 12.38 9.69
C PHE A 7 -3.80 13.51 8.81
N PHE A 8 -4.71 14.25 9.44
CA PHE A 8 -5.08 15.67 9.35
C PHE A 8 -4.38 16.56 8.30
N PHE A 9 -5.19 17.24 7.49
CA PHE A 9 -4.82 18.53 6.88
C PHE A 9 -5.66 19.67 7.45
N VAL A 10 -4.98 20.79 7.66
CA VAL A 10 -5.45 22.08 8.17
C VAL A 10 -6.61 22.62 7.32
N ASN A 11 -7.74 22.95 7.95
CA ASN A 11 -8.73 23.82 7.34
C ASN A 11 -8.43 25.28 7.70
N SER A 12 -8.30 26.11 6.68
CA SER A 12 -7.97 27.52 6.74
C SER A 12 -9.19 28.31 7.23
N SER A 13 -9.40 28.36 8.54
CA SER A 13 -10.06 29.46 9.28
C SER A 13 -10.40 29.00 10.69
N ARG A 14 -9.68 29.48 11.71
CA ARG A 14 -9.81 29.18 13.15
C ARG A 14 -9.28 27.79 13.57
N GLY A 15 -8.00 27.77 13.94
CA GLY A 15 -7.28 26.57 14.37
C GLY A 15 -7.59 26.15 15.81
N GLU A 16 -8.63 25.34 15.99
CA GLU A 16 -8.83 24.53 17.20
C GLU A 16 -8.69 23.04 16.89
N TRP A 17 -7.94 22.33 17.73
CA TRP A 17 -7.59 20.92 17.57
C TRP A 17 -8.63 20.03 18.27
N ILE A 18 -9.18 19.03 17.56
CA ILE A 18 -10.09 18.02 18.12
C ILE A 18 -9.29 16.74 18.41
N THR A 19 -9.39 16.20 19.63
CA THR A 19 -8.61 15.03 20.10
C THR A 19 -9.29 13.70 19.76
N LEU A 20 -8.51 12.60 19.74
CA LEU A 20 -9.02 11.23 19.51
C LEU A 20 -10.09 10.78 20.52
N GLU A 21 -10.09 11.34 21.73
CA GLU A 21 -11.11 11.08 22.77
C GLU A 21 -12.47 11.70 22.44
N GLN A 22 -12.50 12.80 21.68
CA GLN A 22 -13.75 13.41 21.21
C GLN A 22 -14.42 12.60 20.09
N VAL A 23 -13.66 11.71 19.43
CA VAL A 23 -14.12 10.94 18.26
C VAL A 23 -14.50 9.50 18.62
N ASN A 24 -14.02 8.93 19.73
CA ASN A 24 -14.33 7.54 20.09
C ASN A 24 -14.20 7.24 21.60
N PRO A 25 -15.27 7.38 22.40
CA PRO A 25 -15.26 7.06 23.82
C PRO A 25 -15.13 5.54 24.06
N ALA A 26 -14.23 5.20 24.98
CA ALA A 26 -13.69 3.86 25.21
C ALA A 26 -14.73 2.78 25.57
N SER A 27 -14.91 1.73 24.73
CA SER A 27 -15.50 0.45 25.22
C SER A 27 -15.35 -0.81 24.35
N GLN A 28 -14.54 -0.88 23.28
CA GLN A 28 -14.58 -2.06 22.37
C GLN A 28 -13.22 -2.52 21.82
N LEU A 29 -12.23 -2.81 22.68
CA LEU A 29 -10.96 -3.43 22.26
C LEU A 29 -10.95 -4.95 22.54
N ILE A 30 -11.27 -5.77 21.54
CA ILE A 30 -11.05 -7.23 21.59
C ILE A 30 -9.65 -7.57 21.07
N LYS A 31 -8.90 -8.30 21.91
CA LYS A 31 -7.53 -8.82 21.72
C LYS A 31 -7.49 -9.96 20.69
N GLY A 32 -6.46 -10.01 19.83
CA GLY A 32 -6.11 -11.25 19.12
C GLY A 32 -5.22 -11.12 17.88
N ASN A 33 -3.98 -11.62 18.00
CA ASN A 33 -3.04 -12.12 16.98
C ASN A 33 -2.53 -11.22 15.86
N TRP A 34 -1.27 -10.71 15.94
CA TRP A 34 -0.41 -10.51 14.76
C TRP A 34 1.08 -10.67 15.05
N MET A 35 1.76 -11.32 14.10
CA MET A 35 3.18 -11.69 14.12
C MET A 35 4.10 -10.69 13.44
N SER A 36 5.35 -10.83 13.85
CA SER A 36 6.58 -10.21 13.41
C SER A 36 7.00 -10.31 11.93
N LEU A 37 6.75 -9.37 11.01
CA LEU A 37 7.55 -9.33 9.77
C LEU A 37 8.96 -8.87 10.16
N LYS A 38 9.90 -9.81 10.29
CA LYS A 38 11.31 -9.46 10.53
C LYS A 38 11.79 -8.56 9.37
N PRO A 39 12.43 -7.42 9.66
CA PRO A 39 13.17 -6.70 8.62
C PRO A 39 14.21 -7.67 8.05
N VAL A 40 14.30 -7.74 6.73
CA VAL A 40 15.36 -8.50 6.07
C VAL A 40 16.69 -7.84 6.45
N SER A 41 17.58 -8.60 7.09
CA SER A 41 18.95 -8.20 7.39
C SER A 41 19.73 -7.91 6.10
N PRO A 42 20.74 -7.02 6.13
CA PRO A 42 21.34 -6.48 4.91
C PRO A 42 22.17 -7.55 4.20
N SER A 43 21.73 -7.95 3.00
CA SER A 43 22.64 -8.54 2.02
C SER A 43 23.38 -7.40 1.32
N THR A 44 24.68 -7.33 1.56
CA THR A 44 25.64 -6.51 0.82
C THR A 44 25.64 -6.97 -0.64
N GLU A 45 24.82 -6.35 -1.48
CA GLU A 45 24.96 -6.41 -2.93
C GLU A 45 24.98 -5.00 -3.53
N ASN A 46 26.20 -4.60 -3.89
CA ASN A 46 26.63 -3.67 -4.92
C ASN A 46 25.59 -2.67 -5.50
N GLY A 47 25.76 -1.40 -5.12
CA GLY A 47 26.03 -0.37 -6.12
C GLY A 47 24.88 0.13 -7.00
N ARG A 48 23.62 0.11 -6.54
CA ARG A 48 22.61 1.04 -7.06
C ARG A 48 22.20 1.99 -5.93
N THR A 49 22.79 3.19 -5.94
CA THR A 49 22.43 4.25 -5.01
C THR A 49 20.93 4.49 -5.08
N SER A 50 20.20 4.18 -4.00
CA SER A 50 18.82 4.62 -3.87
C SER A 50 18.85 6.15 -3.89
N SER A 51 18.32 6.76 -4.95
CA SER A 51 18.28 8.22 -5.05
C SER A 51 17.57 8.79 -3.80
N PRO A 52 18.18 9.76 -3.09
CA PRO A 52 17.60 10.35 -1.89
C PRO A 52 16.27 11.03 -2.22
N LEU A 53 15.39 11.17 -1.23
CA LEU A 53 14.13 11.90 -1.39
C LEU A 53 14.46 13.37 -1.73
N PRO A 54 13.95 13.92 -2.84
CA PRO A 54 14.13 15.34 -3.15
C PRO A 54 13.53 16.22 -2.04
N ASP A 55 14.14 17.38 -1.78
CA ASP A 55 13.55 18.36 -0.89
C ASP A 55 12.36 19.05 -1.58
N PHE A 56 11.19 18.42 -1.50
CA PHE A 56 9.96 18.96 -2.06
C PHE A 56 9.46 20.23 -1.35
N SER A 57 10.05 20.60 -0.19
CA SER A 57 9.69 21.83 0.51
C SER A 57 10.34 23.08 -0.11
N SER A 58 11.43 22.89 -0.86
CA SER A 58 12.16 23.97 -1.54
C SER A 58 11.44 24.59 -2.74
N PHE A 59 10.41 23.90 -3.29
CA PHE A 59 9.68 24.37 -4.47
C PHE A 59 8.72 25.51 -4.14
N LYS A 60 8.92 26.66 -4.79
CA LYS A 60 7.99 27.81 -4.71
C LYS A 60 6.73 27.60 -5.56
N ASN A 61 6.87 26.94 -6.72
CA ASN A 61 5.74 26.67 -7.60
C ASN A 61 5.08 25.34 -7.25
N VAL A 62 3.82 25.39 -6.80
CA VAL A 62 3.06 24.20 -6.40
C VAL A 62 2.86 23.22 -7.56
N LYS A 63 2.64 23.70 -8.78
CA LYS A 63 2.46 22.82 -9.95
C LYS A 63 3.74 22.06 -10.26
N GLU A 64 4.88 22.74 -10.19
CA GLU A 64 6.20 22.13 -10.38
C GLU A 64 6.51 21.10 -9.31
N LYS A 65 6.28 21.43 -8.03
CA LYS A 65 6.41 20.49 -6.90
C LYS A 65 5.67 19.18 -7.16
N LYS A 66 4.41 19.29 -7.58
CA LYS A 66 3.55 18.13 -7.85
C LYS A 66 4.07 17.28 -9.02
N GLU A 67 4.52 17.91 -10.10
CA GLU A 67 5.05 17.18 -11.25
C GLU A 67 6.37 16.47 -10.91
N GLN A 68 7.27 17.13 -10.18
CA GLN A 68 8.51 16.52 -9.69
C GLN A 68 8.24 15.36 -8.74
N PHE A 69 7.23 15.48 -7.88
CA PHE A 69 6.77 14.37 -7.04
C PHE A 69 6.33 13.17 -7.87
N PHE A 70 5.53 13.38 -8.91
CA PHE A 70 5.08 12.30 -9.79
C PHE A 70 6.23 11.65 -10.54
N GLN A 71 7.15 12.45 -11.11
CA GLN A 71 8.34 11.96 -11.81
C GLN A 71 9.24 11.13 -10.89
N PHE A 72 9.36 11.52 -9.62
CA PHE A 72 10.14 10.77 -8.64
C PHE A 72 9.49 9.43 -8.23
N MET A 73 8.16 9.41 -8.07
CA MET A 73 7.42 8.24 -7.59
C MET A 73 7.12 7.22 -8.69
N LEU A 74 6.79 7.67 -9.91
CA LEU A 74 6.36 6.81 -11.01
C LEU A 74 7.32 5.64 -11.32
N PRO A 75 8.65 5.83 -11.47
CA PRO A 75 9.54 4.70 -11.76
C PRO A 75 9.55 3.65 -10.64
N LYS A 76 9.33 4.06 -9.38
CA LYS A 76 9.27 3.15 -8.22
C LYS A 76 8.00 2.32 -8.22
N ILE A 77 6.89 2.95 -8.58
CA ILE A 77 5.58 2.31 -8.76
C ILE A 77 5.63 1.31 -9.92
N LYS A 78 6.19 1.73 -11.07
CA LYS A 78 6.38 0.84 -12.23
C LYS A 78 7.23 -0.37 -11.86
N LEU A 79 8.34 -0.18 -11.15
CA LEU A 79 9.18 -1.29 -10.69
C LEU A 79 8.43 -2.25 -9.76
N ALA A 80 7.63 -1.74 -8.81
CA ALA A 80 6.82 -2.58 -7.93
C ALA A 80 5.74 -3.36 -8.70
N ASN A 81 5.06 -2.74 -9.66
CA ASN A 81 4.10 -3.43 -10.53
C ASN A 81 4.77 -4.48 -11.42
N THR A 82 5.96 -4.21 -11.97
CA THR A 82 6.72 -5.22 -12.73
C THR A 82 7.02 -6.46 -11.89
N LYS A 83 7.41 -6.28 -10.62
CA LYS A 83 7.62 -7.41 -9.69
C LYS A 83 6.34 -8.20 -9.44
N ILE A 84 5.21 -7.52 -9.25
CA ILE A 84 3.90 -8.16 -9.05
C ILE A 84 3.46 -8.91 -10.31
N ARG A 85 3.66 -8.33 -11.49
CA ARG A 85 3.36 -8.97 -12.78
C ARG A 85 4.16 -10.24 -12.95
N ALA A 86 5.46 -10.23 -12.67
CA ALA A 86 6.30 -11.42 -12.76
C ALA A 86 5.83 -12.54 -11.82
N GLU A 87 5.38 -12.20 -10.60
CA GLU A 87 4.78 -13.18 -9.68
C GLU A 87 3.47 -13.76 -10.25
N ARG A 88 2.63 -12.91 -10.84
CA ARG A 88 1.36 -13.32 -11.46
C ARG A 88 1.56 -14.18 -12.70
N GLU A 89 2.50 -13.82 -13.58
CA GLU A 89 2.86 -14.59 -14.77
C GLU A 89 3.40 -15.97 -14.40
N ARG A 90 4.27 -16.04 -13.38
CA ARG A 90 4.73 -17.34 -12.88
C ARG A 90 3.57 -18.18 -12.32
N LEU A 91 2.61 -17.57 -11.62
CA LEU A 91 1.41 -18.25 -11.15
C LEU A 91 0.54 -18.76 -12.31
N GLN A 92 0.41 -17.97 -13.38
CA GLN A 92 -0.31 -18.35 -14.61
C GLN A 92 0.38 -19.53 -15.30
N ASN A 93 1.71 -19.49 -15.44
CA ASN A 93 2.47 -20.59 -16.04
C ASN A 93 2.32 -21.92 -15.27
N ILE A 94 2.17 -21.86 -13.94
CA ILE A 94 1.87 -23.04 -13.12
C ILE A 94 0.47 -23.58 -13.45
N LEU A 95 -0.53 -22.70 -13.56
CA LEU A 95 -1.90 -23.08 -13.88
C LEU A 95 -2.04 -23.69 -15.28
N ASP A 96 -1.32 -23.14 -16.26
CA ASP A 96 -1.38 -23.56 -17.65
C ASP A 96 -0.64 -24.89 -17.90
N ARG A 97 0.30 -25.24 -17.01
CA ARG A 97 1.10 -26.46 -17.13
C ARG A 97 0.37 -27.64 -16.49
N ASP A 98 -0.21 -28.47 -17.35
CA ASP A 98 -0.90 -29.74 -17.03
C ASP A 98 -2.13 -29.57 -16.11
N LYS A 99 -3.32 -29.65 -16.71
CA LYS A 99 -4.61 -29.52 -16.00
C LYS A 99 -4.85 -30.63 -14.98
N SER A 100 -4.10 -31.74 -15.03
CA SER A 100 -4.30 -32.90 -14.16
C SER A 100 -3.52 -32.80 -12.84
N ASP A 101 -2.32 -32.23 -12.83
CA ASP A 101 -1.54 -31.92 -11.61
C ASP A 101 -0.56 -30.74 -11.83
N PRO A 102 -1.05 -29.48 -11.77
CA PRO A 102 -0.23 -28.31 -12.07
C PRO A 102 0.91 -28.05 -11.06
N ILE A 103 0.85 -28.65 -9.86
CA ILE A 103 1.73 -28.36 -8.72
C ILE A 103 2.64 -29.57 -8.41
N SER A 104 2.98 -30.36 -9.43
CA SER A 104 3.69 -31.63 -9.23
C SER A 104 5.14 -31.46 -8.75
N ASN A 105 5.87 -30.41 -9.15
CA ASN A 105 7.28 -30.22 -8.80
C ASN A 105 7.53 -29.37 -7.54
N ASP A 106 8.68 -29.60 -6.89
CA ASP A 106 9.05 -28.96 -5.62
C ASP A 106 9.34 -27.45 -5.73
N ALA A 107 9.79 -26.98 -6.89
CA ALA A 107 10.05 -25.56 -7.13
C ALA A 107 8.75 -24.74 -7.10
N ASP A 108 7.66 -25.30 -7.65
CA ASP A 108 6.35 -24.65 -7.68
C ASP A 108 5.63 -24.75 -6.34
N LYS A 109 5.77 -25.88 -5.62
CA LYS A 109 5.32 -25.98 -4.22
C LYS A 109 5.98 -24.92 -3.33
N THR A 110 7.31 -24.76 -3.46
CA THR A 110 8.08 -23.76 -2.69
C THR A 110 7.67 -22.33 -3.05
N PHE A 111 7.47 -22.06 -4.33
CA PHE A 111 7.01 -20.75 -4.79
C PHE A 111 5.60 -20.42 -4.29
N LEU A 112 4.65 -21.36 -4.39
CA LEU A 112 3.30 -21.16 -3.89
C LEU A 112 3.27 -20.97 -2.37
N ALA A 113 4.05 -21.74 -1.60
CA ALA A 113 4.17 -21.54 -0.16
C ALA A 113 4.72 -20.12 0.18
N THR A 114 5.71 -19.66 -0.60
CA THR A 114 6.24 -18.30 -0.46
C THR A 114 5.17 -17.23 -0.73
N LEU A 115 4.40 -17.39 -1.81
CA LEU A 115 3.31 -16.48 -2.14
C LEU A 115 2.17 -16.51 -1.11
N LYS A 116 1.79 -17.69 -0.61
CA LYS A 116 0.74 -17.83 0.41
C LYS A 116 1.12 -17.07 1.67
N SER A 117 2.36 -17.26 2.15
CA SER A 117 2.90 -16.51 3.28
C SER A 117 2.92 -14.99 3.00
N LYS A 118 3.51 -14.56 1.87
CA LYS A 118 3.62 -13.14 1.49
C LYS A 118 2.24 -12.45 1.43
N TYR A 119 1.27 -13.07 0.76
CA TYR A 119 -0.05 -12.48 0.49
C TYR A 119 -1.12 -12.83 1.53
N ARG A 120 -0.73 -13.49 2.64
CA ARG A 120 -1.61 -13.86 3.76
C ARG A 120 -2.76 -14.77 3.31
N VAL A 121 -2.45 -15.76 2.49
CA VAL A 121 -3.36 -16.84 2.11
C VAL A 121 -3.14 -18.02 3.07
N SER A 122 -4.23 -18.61 3.55
CA SER A 122 -4.16 -19.69 4.54
C SER A 122 -3.46 -20.93 3.97
N GLU A 123 -2.59 -21.55 4.77
CA GLU A 123 -1.94 -22.79 4.38
C GLU A 123 -2.92 -23.96 4.23
N LYS A 124 -4.05 -23.89 4.93
CA LYS A 124 -5.08 -24.93 4.99
C LYS A 124 -6.05 -24.95 3.78
N LEU A 125 -5.94 -24.00 2.86
CA LEU A 125 -6.78 -24.01 1.66
C LEU A 125 -6.33 -25.11 0.73
N ASP A 126 -7.30 -25.78 0.11
CA ASP A 126 -7.05 -26.71 -0.99
C ASP A 126 -6.35 -25.99 -2.15
N PRO A 127 -5.58 -26.70 -2.98
CA PRO A 127 -4.77 -26.08 -4.02
C PRO A 127 -5.51 -25.12 -4.95
N SER A 128 -6.71 -25.48 -5.40
CA SER A 128 -7.53 -24.63 -6.27
C SER A 128 -7.96 -23.33 -5.59
N ASP A 129 -8.42 -23.42 -4.34
CA ASP A 129 -8.83 -22.24 -3.55
C ASP A 129 -7.64 -21.35 -3.22
N ALA A 130 -6.47 -21.94 -2.93
CA ALA A 130 -5.24 -21.20 -2.71
C ALA A 130 -4.84 -20.43 -3.98
N LEU A 131 -4.89 -21.06 -5.16
CA LEU A 131 -4.61 -20.41 -6.44
C LEU A 131 -5.58 -19.25 -6.72
N ASN A 132 -6.89 -19.48 -6.55
CA ASN A 132 -7.91 -18.44 -6.73
C ASN A 132 -7.69 -17.25 -5.76
N ALA A 133 -7.39 -17.55 -4.49
CA ALA A 133 -7.06 -16.53 -3.50
C ALA A 133 -5.80 -15.74 -3.88
N LEU A 134 -4.77 -16.40 -4.39
CA LEU A 134 -3.55 -15.75 -4.88
C LEU A 134 -3.83 -14.87 -6.11
N PHE A 135 -4.55 -15.35 -7.13
CA PHE A 135 -4.89 -14.54 -8.31
C PHE A 135 -5.72 -13.30 -7.98
N SER A 136 -6.58 -13.36 -6.94
CA SER A 136 -7.32 -12.18 -6.48
C SER A 136 -6.40 -11.12 -5.82
N LYS A 137 -5.27 -11.55 -5.25
CA LYS A 137 -4.34 -10.71 -4.48
C LYS A 137 -3.17 -10.20 -5.32
N ILE A 138 -2.61 -11.05 -6.17
CA ILE A 138 -1.40 -10.77 -6.97
C ILE A 138 -1.82 -10.15 -8.30
N ASP A 139 -2.05 -8.85 -8.30
CA ASP A 139 -2.30 -8.08 -9.52
C ASP A 139 -1.79 -6.65 -9.30
N GLU A 140 -1.50 -5.99 -10.40
CA GLU A 140 -0.99 -4.63 -10.43
C GLU A 140 -1.99 -3.65 -9.82
N VAL A 141 -1.44 -2.51 -9.39
CA VAL A 141 -2.24 -1.40 -8.87
C VAL A 141 -2.02 -0.21 -9.80
N PRO A 142 -3.09 0.44 -10.31
CA PRO A 142 -2.96 1.54 -11.24
C PRO A 142 -2.09 2.66 -10.66
N ALA A 143 -1.09 3.12 -11.41
CA ALA A 143 -0.14 4.12 -10.92
C ALA A 143 -0.86 5.41 -10.47
N SER A 144 -1.94 5.79 -11.15
CA SER A 144 -2.81 6.91 -10.76
C SER A 144 -3.29 6.83 -9.31
N LEU A 145 -3.68 5.65 -8.83
CA LEU A 145 -4.14 5.45 -7.46
C LEU A 145 -2.97 5.58 -6.48
N VAL A 146 -1.85 4.91 -6.77
CA VAL A 146 -0.65 4.92 -5.91
C VAL A 146 -0.05 6.32 -5.79
N LEU A 147 -0.03 7.09 -6.88
CA LEU A 147 0.40 8.49 -6.90
C LEU A 147 -0.54 9.38 -6.06
N ALA A 148 -1.86 9.22 -6.20
CA ALA A 148 -2.82 9.99 -5.41
C ALA A 148 -2.69 9.71 -3.91
N GLN A 149 -2.61 8.43 -3.53
CA GLN A 149 -2.48 8.05 -2.12
C GLN A 149 -1.13 8.50 -1.58
N SER A 150 0.01 8.19 -2.23
CA SER A 150 1.31 8.68 -1.76
C SER A 150 1.37 10.20 -1.64
N ALA A 151 0.78 10.97 -2.56
CA ALA A 151 0.73 12.43 -2.46
C ALA A 151 -0.08 12.90 -1.25
N ASN A 152 -1.24 12.30 -1.01
CA ASN A 152 -2.09 12.59 0.15
C ASN A 152 -1.38 12.23 1.46
N GLU A 153 -0.90 10.99 1.57
CA GLU A 153 -0.31 10.41 2.78
C GLU A 153 1.00 11.08 3.21
N SER A 154 1.84 11.45 2.23
CA SER A 154 3.15 12.05 2.51
C SER A 154 3.12 13.57 2.55
N GLY A 155 1.97 14.19 2.25
CA GLY A 155 1.87 15.63 2.02
C GLY A 155 2.77 16.09 0.87
N TRP A 156 2.75 15.39 -0.26
CA TRP A 156 3.65 15.64 -1.40
C TRP A 156 5.13 15.48 -1.04
N GLY A 157 5.45 14.50 -0.19
CA GLY A 157 6.82 14.16 0.20
C GLY A 157 7.43 15.05 1.28
N THR A 158 6.68 16.00 1.85
CA THR A 158 7.21 16.94 2.86
C THR A 158 6.88 16.56 4.30
N SER A 159 6.07 15.52 4.53
CA SER A 159 5.78 15.07 5.89
C SER A 159 7.04 14.57 6.60
N ARG A 160 7.07 14.73 7.92
CA ARG A 160 8.15 14.21 8.77
C ARG A 160 8.41 12.71 8.54
N PHE A 161 7.36 11.91 8.40
CA PHE A 161 7.50 10.46 8.17
C PHE A 161 8.02 10.13 6.77
N ALA A 162 7.70 10.93 5.75
CA ALA A 162 8.31 10.78 4.43
C ALA A 162 9.81 11.07 4.47
N ILE A 163 10.21 12.14 5.17
CA ILE A 163 11.62 12.58 5.25
C ILE A 163 12.45 11.66 6.14
N GLU A 164 12.04 11.46 7.40
CA GLU A 164 12.84 10.73 8.40
C GLU A 164 12.70 9.20 8.29
N ALA A 165 11.52 8.71 7.87
CA ALA A 165 11.20 7.29 7.81
C ALA A 165 11.14 6.72 6.38
N ARG A 166 11.24 7.57 5.35
CA ARG A 166 11.00 7.17 3.95
C ARG A 166 9.63 6.53 3.74
N ASN A 167 8.66 6.87 4.59
CA ASN A 167 7.32 6.28 4.59
C ASN A 167 6.35 7.18 3.85
N MET A 168 6.08 6.85 2.58
CA MET A 168 5.25 7.67 1.70
C MET A 168 3.75 7.42 1.87
N PHE A 169 3.36 6.46 2.71
CA PHE A 169 1.99 5.94 2.79
C PHE A 169 1.45 5.87 4.23
N GLY A 170 2.15 6.48 5.19
CA GLY A 170 1.74 6.47 6.60
C GLY A 170 1.60 5.08 7.21
N ILE A 171 2.34 4.07 6.71
CA ILE A 171 2.16 2.68 7.17
C ILE A 171 2.61 2.54 8.61
N TRP A 172 1.67 2.12 9.46
CA TRP A 172 1.92 1.80 10.86
C TRP A 172 2.62 0.44 11.03
N CYS A 173 3.41 0.33 12.08
CA CYS A 173 3.95 -0.93 12.58
C CYS A 173 3.75 -1.00 14.10
N PHE A 174 3.59 -2.21 14.64
CA PHE A 174 3.06 -2.44 16.00
C PHE A 174 4.05 -3.14 16.93
N ARG A 175 5.33 -3.08 16.60
CA ARG A 175 6.43 -3.50 17.47
C ARG A 175 7.19 -2.27 17.93
N GLU A 176 7.73 -2.31 19.14
CA GLU A 176 8.63 -1.25 19.55
C GLU A 176 9.93 -1.28 18.72
N GLY A 177 10.37 -0.11 18.26
CA GLY A 177 11.59 0.05 17.46
C GLY A 177 11.47 -0.34 15.99
N CYS A 178 10.25 -0.57 15.48
CA CYS A 178 10.04 -0.84 14.05
C CYS A 178 10.01 0.43 13.18
N GLY A 179 9.97 1.61 13.79
CA GLY A 179 9.87 2.85 13.06
C GLY A 179 10.05 4.10 13.92
N ILE A 180 9.30 5.15 13.57
CA ILE A 180 9.32 6.45 14.24
C ILE A 180 8.08 6.58 15.13
N LYS A 181 8.31 6.93 16.39
CA LYS A 181 7.23 7.22 17.35
C LYS A 181 6.52 8.53 16.94
N PRO A 182 5.18 8.52 16.78
CA PRO A 182 4.42 9.75 16.60
C PRO A 182 4.59 10.67 17.81
N LEU A 183 4.65 11.99 17.57
CA LEU A 183 4.81 12.98 18.64
C LEU A 183 3.65 12.94 19.65
N GLN A 184 2.44 12.66 19.18
CA GLN A 184 1.21 12.62 19.99
C GLN A 184 0.71 11.18 20.18
N ARG A 185 1.62 10.21 20.36
CA ARG A 185 1.21 8.83 20.62
C ARG A 185 0.59 8.73 22.02
N ALA A 186 -0.68 8.32 22.08
CA ALA A 186 -1.38 8.13 23.35
C ALA A 186 -0.64 7.17 24.29
N GLU A 187 -0.76 7.42 25.59
CA GLU A 187 -0.08 6.63 26.63
C GLU A 187 -0.46 5.14 26.54
N GLY A 188 0.52 4.27 26.81
CA GLY A 188 0.35 2.81 26.74
C GLY A 188 0.22 2.22 25.32
N LYS A 189 0.16 3.02 24.26
CA LYS A 189 0.16 2.52 22.88
C LYS A 189 1.58 2.20 22.41
N LYS A 190 1.72 1.14 21.61
CA LYS A 190 3.01 0.65 21.08
C LYS A 190 3.17 0.79 19.57
N TYR A 191 2.23 1.45 18.89
CA TYR A 191 2.32 1.67 17.45
C TYR A 191 3.37 2.74 17.12
N GLU A 192 4.08 2.53 16.01
CA GLU A 192 5.07 3.43 15.40
C GLU A 192 4.76 3.55 13.90
N VAL A 193 5.29 4.56 13.24
CA VAL A 193 5.22 4.67 11.77
C VAL A 193 6.44 3.98 11.18
N ALA A 194 6.22 2.95 10.36
CA ALA A 194 7.28 2.10 9.83
C ALA A 194 8.38 2.92 9.16
N LYS A 195 9.64 2.53 9.38
CA LYS A 195 10.80 3.13 8.73
C LYS A 195 11.35 2.20 7.67
N TYR A 196 11.70 2.75 6.51
CA TYR A 196 12.21 2.02 5.36
C TYR A 196 13.64 2.44 5.01
N ASN A 197 14.40 1.53 4.42
CA ASN A 197 15.74 1.78 3.93
C ASN A 197 15.71 2.65 2.66
N SER A 198 14.65 2.54 1.86
CA SER A 198 14.46 3.33 0.65
C SER A 198 12.98 3.65 0.41
N ILE A 199 12.71 4.66 -0.44
CA ILE A 199 11.35 4.96 -0.90
C ILE A 199 10.79 3.78 -1.73
N GLN A 200 11.65 3.05 -2.44
CA GLN A 200 11.24 1.85 -3.19
C GLN A 200 10.63 0.80 -2.24
N GLU A 201 11.27 0.55 -1.09
CA GLU A 201 10.77 -0.38 -0.09
C GLU A 201 9.43 0.06 0.50
N SER A 202 9.23 1.37 0.71
CA SER A 202 7.93 1.91 1.13
C SER A 202 6.83 1.67 0.10
N VAL A 203 7.12 1.86 -1.19
CA VAL A 203 6.19 1.54 -2.29
C VAL A 203 5.87 0.06 -2.32
N GLU A 204 6.86 -0.82 -2.21
CA GLU A 204 6.64 -2.27 -2.22
C GLU A 204 5.82 -2.75 -1.02
N ALA A 205 6.09 -2.21 0.17
CA ALA A 205 5.32 -2.50 1.37
C ALA A 205 3.86 -2.04 1.24
N TYR A 206 3.64 -0.86 0.66
CA TYR A 206 2.30 -0.35 0.37
C TYR A 206 1.54 -1.24 -0.63
N MET A 207 2.18 -1.59 -1.74
CA MET A 207 1.59 -2.43 -2.78
C MET A 207 1.28 -3.83 -2.27
N LEU A 208 2.13 -4.39 -1.40
CA LEU A 208 1.81 -5.63 -0.70
C LEU A 208 0.62 -5.46 0.25
N ASN A 209 0.54 -4.35 0.97
CA ASN A 209 -0.55 -4.11 1.91
C ASN A 209 -1.91 -4.02 1.20
N ILE A 210 -1.99 -3.24 0.11
CA ILE A 210 -3.22 -3.11 -0.69
C ILE A 210 -3.63 -4.45 -1.32
N ASN A 211 -2.65 -5.27 -1.73
CA ASN A 211 -2.89 -6.58 -2.33
C ASN A 211 -3.21 -7.69 -1.32
N SER A 212 -2.81 -7.57 -0.05
CA SER A 212 -2.95 -8.67 0.91
C SER A 212 -3.93 -8.41 2.05
N HIS A 213 -4.04 -7.17 2.53
CA HIS A 213 -4.77 -6.87 3.76
C HIS A 213 -6.29 -6.96 3.57
N ARG A 214 -7.01 -7.34 4.63
CA ARG A 214 -8.46 -7.57 4.59
C ARG A 214 -9.27 -6.30 4.29
N ALA A 215 -8.78 -5.13 4.73
CA ALA A 215 -9.46 -3.85 4.52
C ALA A 215 -9.58 -3.47 3.03
N TYR A 216 -8.72 -4.01 2.16
CA TYR A 216 -8.77 -3.76 0.72
C TYR A 216 -9.44 -4.89 -0.06
N ARG A 217 -10.24 -5.74 0.61
CA ARG A 217 -10.95 -6.84 -0.07
C ARG A 217 -11.86 -6.30 -1.17
N GLU A 218 -12.57 -5.20 -0.90
CA GLU A 218 -13.48 -4.61 -1.87
C GLU A 218 -12.75 -4.03 -3.08
N LEU A 219 -11.64 -3.32 -2.85
CA LEU A 219 -10.75 -2.86 -3.93
C LEU A 219 -10.32 -4.02 -4.84
N ARG A 220 -9.89 -5.14 -4.26
CA ARG A 220 -9.48 -6.31 -5.04
C ARG A 220 -10.66 -6.96 -5.76
N ARG A 221 -11.85 -6.98 -5.16
CA ARG A 221 -13.07 -7.47 -5.81
C ARG A 221 -13.42 -6.65 -7.05
N ILE A 222 -13.38 -5.31 -6.94
CA ILE A 222 -13.57 -4.39 -8.07
C ILE A 222 -12.54 -4.69 -9.16
N ARG A 223 -11.26 -4.80 -8.79
CA ARG A 223 -10.16 -5.12 -9.71
C ARG A 223 -10.39 -6.43 -10.46
N SER A 224 -10.70 -7.51 -9.74
CA SER A 224 -10.96 -8.83 -10.33
C SER A 224 -12.18 -8.81 -11.26
N LYS A 225 -13.24 -8.08 -10.91
CA LYS A 225 -14.41 -7.90 -11.78
C LYS A 225 -14.04 -7.17 -13.07
N THR A 226 -13.34 -6.03 -12.98
CA THR A 226 -12.92 -5.29 -14.18
C THR A 226 -12.06 -6.15 -15.11
N ARG A 227 -11.13 -6.96 -14.56
CA ARG A 227 -10.32 -7.90 -15.36
C ARG A 227 -11.17 -8.97 -16.04
N ALA A 228 -12.15 -9.55 -15.34
CA ALA A 228 -13.05 -10.55 -15.89
C ALA A 228 -13.89 -10.01 -17.05
N ASP A 229 -14.21 -8.72 -17.01
CA ASP A 229 -14.91 -7.99 -18.08
C ASP A 229 -13.95 -7.52 -19.21
N ASN A 230 -12.73 -8.06 -19.27
CA ASN A 230 -11.64 -7.69 -20.21
C ASN A 230 -11.23 -6.20 -20.16
N GLY A 231 -11.49 -5.53 -19.04
CA GLY A 231 -11.11 -4.14 -18.81
C GLY A 231 -9.80 -3.99 -18.04
N ASP A 232 -9.24 -2.78 -18.13
CA ASP A 232 -8.14 -2.35 -17.26
C ASP A 232 -8.68 -1.63 -16.02
N PRO A 233 -8.36 -2.11 -14.80
CA PRO A 233 -8.76 -1.45 -13.56
C PRO A 233 -8.23 -0.02 -13.53
N SER A 234 -9.12 0.98 -13.40
CA SER A 234 -8.70 2.37 -13.27
C SER A 234 -8.49 2.74 -11.80
N GLY A 235 -7.61 3.72 -11.54
CA GLY A 235 -7.44 4.24 -10.19
C GLY A 235 -8.72 4.86 -9.61
N MET A 236 -9.61 5.39 -10.45
CA MET A 236 -10.91 5.93 -10.02
C MET A 236 -11.84 4.81 -9.53
N ALA A 237 -11.90 3.69 -10.26
CA ALA A 237 -12.73 2.55 -9.88
C ALA A 237 -12.21 1.88 -8.60
N LEU A 238 -10.89 1.67 -8.50
CA LEU A 238 -10.30 1.04 -7.32
C LEU A 238 -10.38 1.91 -6.06
N ALA A 239 -10.44 3.24 -6.21
CA ALA A 239 -10.63 4.14 -5.08
C ALA A 239 -11.95 3.91 -4.32
N GLU A 240 -13.02 3.45 -5.00
CA GLU A 240 -14.29 3.10 -4.34
C GLU A 240 -14.10 1.99 -3.29
N GLY A 241 -13.14 1.08 -3.50
CA GLY A 241 -12.83 0.01 -2.57
C GLY A 241 -12.04 0.44 -1.32
N LEU A 242 -11.82 1.75 -1.12
CA LEU A 242 -11.06 2.32 0.01
C LEU A 242 -11.94 2.79 1.17
N GLU A 243 -13.27 2.65 1.10
CA GLU A 243 -14.18 3.08 2.18
C GLU A 243 -13.79 2.47 3.53
N THR A 244 -13.55 1.16 3.58
CA THR A 244 -13.22 0.47 4.84
C THR A 244 -11.76 0.62 5.26
N TYR A 245 -10.96 1.28 4.43
CA TYR A 245 -9.58 1.56 4.74
C TYR A 245 -9.51 2.75 5.71
N SER A 246 -10.09 3.90 5.36
CA SER A 246 -10.02 5.11 6.18
C SER A 246 -11.16 5.22 7.18
N ALA A 247 -10.88 5.70 8.39
CA ALA A 247 -11.94 6.10 9.33
C ALA A 247 -12.86 7.21 8.78
N ARG A 248 -12.37 7.99 7.81
CA ARG A 248 -13.14 9.02 7.10
C ARG A 248 -14.06 8.45 6.01
N GLY A 249 -13.99 7.14 5.73
CA GLY A 249 -14.89 6.45 4.81
C GLY A 249 -14.93 7.09 3.42
N GLU A 250 -16.14 7.43 2.97
CA GLU A 250 -16.41 8.03 1.66
C GLU A 250 -15.68 9.37 1.43
N GLU A 251 -15.43 10.15 2.48
CA GLU A 251 -14.75 11.44 2.33
C GLU A 251 -13.32 11.24 1.80
N TYR A 252 -12.62 10.23 2.34
CA TYR A 252 -11.30 9.84 1.84
C TYR A 252 -11.35 9.38 0.38
N VAL A 253 -12.37 8.59 0.01
CA VAL A 253 -12.57 8.15 -1.38
C VAL A 253 -12.74 9.36 -2.31
N LYS A 254 -13.54 10.34 -1.92
CA LYS A 254 -13.75 11.59 -2.67
C LYS A 254 -12.44 12.37 -2.87
N GLU A 255 -11.63 12.49 -1.83
CA GLU A 255 -10.32 13.16 -1.91
C GLU A 255 -9.35 12.47 -2.87
N ILE A 256 -9.23 11.14 -2.78
CA ILE A 256 -8.35 10.37 -3.68
C ILE A 256 -8.83 10.51 -5.13
N LYS A 257 -10.13 10.38 -5.38
CA LYS A 257 -10.72 10.59 -6.72
C LYS A 257 -10.50 12.01 -7.23
N GLN A 258 -10.60 13.02 -6.35
CA GLN A 258 -10.32 14.41 -6.70
C GLN A 258 -8.85 14.62 -7.06
N LEU A 259 -7.91 14.06 -6.29
CA LEU A 259 -6.48 14.12 -6.60
C LEU A 259 -6.18 13.49 -7.96
N ILE A 260 -6.76 12.33 -8.26
CA ILE A 260 -6.63 11.65 -9.56
C ILE A 260 -7.13 12.56 -10.70
N ARG A 261 -8.33 13.14 -10.55
CA ARG A 261 -8.97 13.96 -11.58
C ARG A 261 -8.23 15.28 -11.81
N VAL A 262 -8.02 16.07 -10.75
CA VAL A 262 -7.43 17.42 -10.84
C VAL A 262 -5.99 17.37 -11.35
N ASN A 263 -5.22 16.37 -10.92
CA ASN A 263 -3.84 16.20 -11.37
C ASN A 263 -3.71 15.33 -12.62
N LYS A 264 -4.83 14.93 -13.27
CA LYS A 264 -4.89 14.12 -14.50
C LYS A 264 -4.04 12.85 -14.43
N LEU A 265 -4.06 12.14 -13.29
CA LEU A 265 -3.12 11.05 -13.01
C LEU A 265 -3.35 9.80 -13.86
N GLN A 266 -4.52 9.66 -14.49
CA GLN A 266 -4.82 8.54 -15.40
C GLN A 266 -3.81 8.40 -16.53
N ARG A 267 -3.15 9.51 -16.95
CA ARG A 267 -2.08 9.50 -17.96
C ARG A 267 -0.87 8.63 -17.60
N PHE A 268 -0.75 8.19 -16.35
CA PHE A 268 0.38 7.40 -15.86
C PHE A 268 0.07 5.90 -15.75
N ASN A 269 -1.14 5.45 -16.11
CA ASN A 269 -1.50 4.03 -16.05
C ASN A 269 -0.97 3.21 -17.25
N SER A 270 -0.43 3.88 -18.27
CA SER A 270 0.22 3.29 -19.44
C SER A 270 1.71 2.98 -19.23
#